data_AF-A0AAU5I723-F1
#
_entry.id   AF-A0AAU5I723-F1
#
_cell.length_a   1.000
_cell.length_b   1.000
_cell.length_c   1.000
_cell.angle_alpha   90.00
_cell.angle_beta   90.00
_cell.angle_gamma   90.00
#
_symmetry.space_group_name_H-M   'P 1'
#
loop_
_entity.id
_entity.type
_entity.pdbx_description
1 polymer ?
#
loop_
_entity_poly.entity_id
_entity_poly.type
_entity_poly.pdbx_seq_one_letter_code
_entity_poly.pdbx_strand_id
1 'polypeptide(L)'
;MGAAPANAVPGTTQLAPGVTYRQFDITAAKGVTHAHVVVVDLRNAHVRVNLLYPGAVAAREPVSRLADSAGAVAGVNGDFFNISETQHPGVEATGSTDGPAIASGIALKAAVPDGQRFGPELPPGTGTRNVLGVGVDRVARLDSLALSGSVHTPHGRLTLGGFNQYALPENSIGAYTTQWGSASRVRATCGTDTNRAGACSADTYEVTVSGGRVVSASNTPGKGVIAAGTTVLVGREAGAQRLRKLDTGERVQVKHRLVASRSGVPYRFALGGYPVLRNGRPLAGLDNTSSAVRTAVGIANHGHRLLLFATDGAVAYRSGLTIAEVATRMRELGSVDAFSLDGGGSTTLVARAPGASAVTVRNHPSGSAERPVPNGVGVFSTS
;
A
#
# COMPACT_ATOMS: atom_id res chain seq x y z
N MET A 1 8.22 -37.06 -43.37
CA MET A 1 6.88 -36.45 -43.24
C MET A 1 6.32 -36.85 -41.88
N GLY A 2 5.92 -35.99 -40.95
CA GLY A 2 5.92 -34.54 -40.85
C GLY A 2 5.80 -34.22 -39.35
N ALA A 3 6.53 -33.21 -38.90
CA ALA A 3 6.59 -32.80 -37.51
C ALA A 3 5.23 -32.29 -37.00
N ALA A 4 4.88 -32.66 -35.77
CA ALA A 4 3.86 -31.96 -35.01
C ALA A 4 4.50 -30.71 -34.35
N PRO A 5 3.85 -29.54 -34.38
CA PRO A 5 4.41 -28.31 -33.85
C PRO A 5 4.16 -28.23 -32.35
N ALA A 6 5.17 -27.81 -31.59
CA ALA A 6 4.96 -27.23 -30.27
C ALA A 6 6.07 -26.23 -30.01
N ASN A 7 5.79 -24.96 -30.28
CA ASN A 7 6.50 -23.86 -29.65
C ASN A 7 6.29 -23.98 -28.13
N ALA A 8 7.18 -24.70 -27.46
CA ALA A 8 7.25 -24.71 -26.01
C ALA A 8 7.68 -23.31 -25.55
N VAL A 9 6.73 -22.53 -25.05
CA VAL A 9 7.03 -21.32 -24.27
C VAL A 9 7.88 -21.77 -23.08
N PRO A 10 9.05 -21.16 -22.79
CA PRO A 10 9.83 -21.54 -21.62
C PRO A 10 9.04 -21.36 -20.31
N GLY A 11 8.94 -22.46 -19.54
CA GLY A 11 9.11 -22.48 -18.09
C GLY A 11 8.07 -21.78 -17.20
N THR A 12 6.80 -22.20 -17.23
CA THR A 12 5.91 -21.93 -16.07
C THR A 12 6.25 -22.90 -14.94
N THR A 13 6.54 -22.39 -13.76
CA THR A 13 6.77 -23.18 -12.54
C THR A 13 5.52 -23.13 -11.66
N GLN A 14 5.01 -24.28 -11.23
CA GLN A 14 3.97 -24.33 -10.21
C GLN A 14 4.60 -24.10 -8.84
N LEU A 15 4.20 -23.05 -8.12
CA LEU A 15 4.69 -22.76 -6.77
C LEU A 15 3.84 -23.48 -5.71
N ALA A 16 2.53 -23.53 -5.94
CA ALA A 16 1.53 -24.24 -5.16
C ALA A 16 0.30 -24.53 -6.03
N PRO A 17 -0.63 -25.42 -5.63
CA PRO A 17 -1.93 -25.52 -6.30
C PRO A 17 -2.62 -24.15 -6.42
N GLY A 18 -2.93 -23.72 -7.66
CA GLY A 18 -3.52 -22.41 -7.94
C GLY A 18 -2.56 -21.22 -7.95
N VAL A 19 -1.25 -21.43 -7.80
CA VAL A 19 -0.23 -20.37 -7.86
C VAL A 19 0.92 -20.78 -8.77
N THR A 20 1.17 -20.02 -9.82
CA THR A 20 2.25 -20.29 -10.78
C THR A 20 3.15 -19.08 -10.96
N TYR A 21 4.39 -19.33 -11.37
CA TYR A 21 5.41 -18.34 -11.68
C TYR A 21 5.88 -18.51 -13.13
N ARG A 22 6.16 -17.40 -13.82
CA ARG A 22 6.83 -17.38 -15.11
C ARG A 22 7.65 -16.10 -15.27
N GLN A 23 8.58 -16.11 -16.21
CA GLN A 23 9.39 -14.96 -16.57
C GLN A 23 9.57 -14.88 -18.09
N PHE A 24 9.77 -13.68 -18.62
CA PHE A 24 9.90 -13.44 -20.05
C PHE A 24 10.45 -12.04 -20.34
N ASP A 25 10.98 -11.85 -21.54
CA ASP A 25 11.40 -10.53 -22.03
C ASP A 25 10.22 -9.77 -22.67
N ILE A 26 10.30 -8.45 -22.56
CA ILE A 26 9.37 -7.47 -23.15
C ILE A 26 10.20 -6.51 -24.00
N THR A 27 9.85 -6.36 -25.27
CA THR A 27 10.39 -5.29 -26.11
C THR A 27 9.68 -3.99 -25.73
N ALA A 28 10.42 -3.07 -25.07
CA ALA A 28 9.92 -1.77 -24.64
C ALA A 28 10.59 -0.63 -25.42
N ALA A 29 10.03 0.57 -25.32
CA ALA A 29 10.50 1.77 -26.00
C ALA A 29 11.93 2.17 -25.62
N LYS A 30 12.41 1.78 -24.43
CA LYS A 30 13.77 2.05 -23.94
C LYS A 30 14.69 0.82 -23.97
N GLY A 31 14.31 -0.21 -24.73
CA GLY A 31 15.07 -1.45 -24.88
C GLY A 31 14.33 -2.66 -24.31
N VAL A 32 15.02 -3.79 -24.24
CA VAL A 32 14.45 -5.02 -23.69
C VAL A 32 14.35 -4.90 -22.17
N THR A 33 13.19 -5.28 -21.62
CA THR A 33 12.95 -5.41 -20.17
C THR A 33 12.64 -6.86 -19.84
N HIS A 34 13.29 -7.43 -18.83
CA HIS A 34 12.92 -8.74 -18.30
C HIS A 34 11.81 -8.59 -17.25
N ALA A 35 10.84 -9.50 -17.25
CA ALA A 35 9.69 -9.43 -16.36
C ALA A 35 9.39 -10.78 -15.69
N HIS A 36 8.89 -10.68 -14.46
CA HIS A 36 8.51 -11.79 -13.60
C HIS A 36 7.02 -11.67 -13.28
N VAL A 37 6.31 -12.79 -13.36
CA VAL A 37 4.86 -12.82 -13.10
C VAL A 37 4.51 -14.01 -12.23
N VAL A 38 3.83 -13.73 -11.12
CA VAL A 38 3.10 -14.74 -10.35
C VAL A 38 1.62 -14.65 -10.69
N VAL A 39 1.02 -15.75 -11.13
CA VAL A 39 -0.40 -15.87 -11.42
C VAL A 39 -1.08 -16.60 -10.26
N VAL A 40 -2.16 -16.02 -9.75
CA VAL A 40 -2.89 -16.48 -8.56
C VAL A 40 -4.35 -16.76 -8.95
N ASP A 41 -4.84 -17.98 -8.72
CA ASP A 41 -6.24 -18.35 -8.92
C ASP A 41 -7.00 -18.28 -7.59
N LEU A 42 -7.84 -17.27 -7.43
CA LEU A 42 -8.63 -17.05 -6.21
C LEU A 42 -9.83 -18.01 -6.08
N ARG A 43 -10.17 -18.76 -7.13
CA ARG A 43 -11.19 -19.84 -7.07
C ARG A 43 -10.67 -21.04 -6.32
N ASN A 44 -9.36 -21.25 -6.26
CA ASN A 44 -8.80 -22.29 -5.41
C ASN A 44 -9.02 -21.92 -3.94
N ALA A 45 -9.82 -22.73 -3.24
CA ALA A 45 -10.21 -22.48 -1.86
C ALA A 45 -9.02 -22.31 -0.90
N HIS A 46 -7.88 -22.95 -1.19
CA HIS A 46 -6.65 -22.94 -0.38
C HIS A 46 -5.74 -21.73 -0.64
N VAL A 47 -6.01 -20.97 -1.70
CA VAL A 47 -5.25 -19.77 -2.06
C VAL A 47 -5.93 -18.53 -1.48
N ARG A 48 -5.14 -17.68 -0.83
CA ARG A 48 -5.59 -16.36 -0.33
C ARG A 48 -4.52 -15.31 -0.58
N VAL A 49 -4.94 -14.05 -0.65
CA VAL A 49 -4.06 -12.89 -0.74
C VAL A 49 -4.29 -11.99 0.46
N ASN A 50 -3.20 -11.49 1.05
CA ASN A 50 -3.24 -10.58 2.20
C ASN A 50 -2.08 -9.59 2.16
N LEU A 51 -2.12 -8.61 3.06
CA LEU A 51 -1.09 -7.59 3.19
C LEU A 51 0.17 -8.20 3.80
N LEU A 52 1.31 -8.02 3.14
CA LEU A 52 2.62 -8.13 3.75
C LEU A 52 2.94 -6.80 4.41
N TYR A 53 3.28 -6.79 5.69
CA TYR A 53 3.71 -5.58 6.41
C TYR A 53 4.42 -5.96 7.73
N PRO A 54 5.27 -5.09 8.31
CA PRO A 54 6.08 -5.43 9.49
C PRO A 54 5.31 -5.57 10.82
N GLY A 55 3.97 -5.55 10.81
CA GLY A 55 3.14 -5.47 12.02
C GLY A 55 2.86 -4.05 12.51
N ALA A 56 3.58 -3.04 12.00
CA ALA A 56 3.33 -1.62 12.23
C ALA A 56 3.39 -0.84 10.91
N VAL A 57 2.40 0.01 10.66
CA VAL A 57 2.26 0.72 9.38
C VAL A 57 3.34 1.77 9.15
N ALA A 58 3.98 2.29 10.20
CA ALA A 58 5.10 3.22 10.06
C ALA A 58 6.49 2.56 10.01
N ALA A 59 6.55 1.23 10.01
CA ALA A 59 7.80 0.47 9.88
C ALA A 59 8.06 0.06 8.42
N ARG A 60 9.26 -0.48 8.16
CA ARG A 60 9.65 -1.01 6.84
C ARG A 60 10.49 -2.26 7.02
N GLU A 61 10.39 -3.18 6.09
CA GLU A 61 11.19 -4.40 6.06
C GLU A 61 11.30 -4.87 4.59
N PRO A 62 12.38 -5.55 4.18
CA PRO A 62 12.47 -6.16 2.86
C PRO A 62 11.29 -7.12 2.57
N VAL A 63 10.81 -7.19 1.33
CA VAL A 63 9.67 -8.05 0.93
C VAL A 63 9.96 -9.52 1.20
N SER A 64 11.21 -9.98 1.02
CA SER A 64 11.64 -11.35 1.35
C SER A 64 11.37 -11.70 2.82
N ARG A 65 11.83 -10.85 3.73
CA ARG A 65 11.61 -10.94 5.18
C ARG A 65 10.12 -10.87 5.54
N LEU A 66 9.37 -9.97 4.90
CA LEU A 66 7.91 -9.87 5.10
C LEU A 66 7.19 -11.15 4.66
N ALA A 67 7.54 -11.70 3.50
CA ALA A 67 6.94 -12.90 2.98
C ALA A 67 7.27 -14.14 3.83
N ASP A 68 8.53 -14.31 4.24
CA ASP A 68 8.94 -15.43 5.09
C ASP A 68 8.30 -15.36 6.48
N SER A 69 8.32 -14.19 7.13
CA SER A 69 7.70 -14.02 8.45
C SER A 69 6.19 -14.27 8.44
N ALA A 70 5.51 -13.92 7.34
CA ALA A 70 4.08 -14.18 7.18
C ALA A 70 3.76 -15.61 6.69
N GLY A 71 4.77 -16.36 6.21
CA GLY A 71 4.57 -17.68 5.60
C GLY A 71 3.98 -17.63 4.20
N ALA A 72 4.18 -16.54 3.45
CA ALA A 72 3.72 -16.40 2.08
C ALA A 72 4.52 -17.31 1.12
N VAL A 73 3.84 -17.84 0.10
CA VAL A 73 4.48 -18.63 -0.98
C VAL A 73 5.01 -17.75 -2.11
N ALA A 74 4.50 -16.53 -2.23
CA ALA A 74 4.98 -15.51 -3.16
C ALA A 74 4.53 -14.12 -2.70
N GLY A 75 5.15 -13.07 -3.23
CA GLY A 75 4.67 -11.72 -3.00
C GLY A 75 5.41 -10.66 -3.82
N VAL A 76 4.88 -9.44 -3.79
CA VAL A 76 5.52 -8.24 -4.35
C VAL A 76 5.45 -7.08 -3.37
N ASN A 77 6.31 -6.06 -3.54
CA ASN A 77 6.19 -4.80 -2.81
C ASN A 77 4.85 -4.10 -3.10
N GLY A 78 4.51 -3.11 -2.25
CA GLY A 78 3.21 -2.44 -2.25
C GLY A 78 3.26 -0.95 -2.58
N ASP A 79 2.53 -0.20 -1.77
CA ASP A 79 2.16 1.19 -1.95
C ASP A 79 3.35 2.17 -1.81
N PHE A 80 3.16 3.40 -2.28
CA PHE A 80 4.14 4.48 -2.23
C PHE A 80 4.36 4.97 -0.79
N PHE A 81 5.56 5.47 -0.51
CA PHE A 81 5.94 5.98 0.80
C PHE A 81 7.12 6.94 0.71
N ASN A 82 7.39 7.66 1.80
CA ASN A 82 8.53 8.56 1.88
C ASN A 82 9.84 7.81 2.13
N ILE A 83 10.66 7.55 1.12
CA ILE A 83 11.96 6.86 1.32
C ILE A 83 12.86 7.56 2.35
N SER A 84 12.97 8.89 2.25
CA SER A 84 13.84 9.72 3.10
C SER A 84 13.22 11.10 3.26
N GLU A 85 13.13 11.59 4.49
CA GLU A 85 12.55 12.89 4.78
C GLU A 85 13.62 13.97 4.61
N THR A 86 13.48 14.77 3.56
CA THR A 86 14.39 15.88 3.21
C THR A 86 13.65 17.21 3.15
N GLN A 87 12.32 17.21 3.24
CA GLN A 87 11.49 18.40 3.06
C GLN A 87 11.29 19.14 4.40
N HIS A 88 11.43 18.44 5.53
CA HIS A 88 11.20 18.98 6.86
C HIS A 88 12.39 18.73 7.79
N PRO A 89 13.24 19.75 8.05
CA PRO A 89 14.38 19.61 8.94
C PRO A 89 13.98 19.11 10.34
N GLY A 90 14.68 18.10 10.86
CA GLY A 90 14.43 17.52 12.19
C GLY A 90 13.23 16.56 12.26
N VAL A 91 12.53 16.31 11.17
CA VAL A 91 11.45 15.33 11.09
C VAL A 91 11.97 14.03 10.47
N GLU A 92 11.71 12.91 11.14
CA GLU A 92 12.08 11.59 10.64
C GLU A 92 11.08 11.12 9.57
N ALA A 93 11.59 10.40 8.57
CA ALA A 93 10.72 9.69 7.63
C ALA A 93 9.95 8.59 8.36
N THR A 94 8.64 8.52 8.13
CA THR A 94 7.83 7.38 8.58
C THR A 94 7.78 6.33 7.48
N GLY A 95 7.61 5.05 7.83
CA GLY A 95 7.25 4.01 6.86
C GLY A 95 5.81 4.06 6.40
N SER A 96 4.94 4.93 6.91
CA SER A 96 3.53 4.90 6.52
C SER A 96 3.36 5.19 5.03
N THR A 97 2.56 4.38 4.34
CA THR A 97 2.32 4.52 2.90
C THR A 97 1.34 5.66 2.60
N ASP A 98 1.11 5.96 1.34
CA ASP A 98 0.17 7.02 0.93
C ASP A 98 -1.29 6.58 1.13
N GLY A 99 -1.66 5.44 0.57
CA GLY A 99 -3.04 4.98 0.48
C GLY A 99 -3.52 4.09 1.64
N PRO A 100 -4.80 3.70 1.64
CA PRO A 100 -5.39 2.88 2.69
C PRO A 100 -4.75 1.49 2.76
N ALA A 101 -4.75 0.87 3.94
CA ALA A 101 -4.33 -0.51 4.10
C ALA A 101 -5.32 -1.31 4.96
N ILE A 102 -5.69 -2.49 4.49
CA ILE A 102 -6.50 -3.48 5.21
C ILE A 102 -5.75 -4.82 5.19
N ALA A 103 -5.58 -5.43 6.37
CA ALA A 103 -5.00 -6.76 6.53
C ALA A 103 -5.95 -7.66 7.30
N SER A 104 -6.23 -8.86 6.79
CA SER A 104 -7.13 -9.83 7.44
C SER A 104 -8.51 -9.29 7.81
N GLY A 105 -9.01 -8.26 7.09
CA GLY A 105 -10.27 -7.57 7.38
C GLY A 105 -10.18 -6.43 8.40
N ILE A 106 -8.99 -6.13 8.91
CA ILE A 106 -8.74 -5.06 9.87
C ILE A 106 -8.20 -3.84 9.12
N ALA A 107 -8.86 -2.70 9.25
CA ALA A 107 -8.35 -1.43 8.75
C ALA A 107 -7.11 -1.02 9.55
N LEU A 108 -5.98 -0.84 8.86
CA LEU A 108 -4.72 -0.48 9.48
C LEU A 108 -4.40 1.01 9.36
N LYS A 109 -4.72 1.63 8.21
CA LYS A 109 -4.58 3.08 8.01
C LYS A 109 -5.47 3.62 6.90
N ALA A 110 -5.73 4.93 6.93
CA ALA A 110 -6.42 5.66 5.88
C ALA A 110 -5.44 6.34 4.90
N ALA A 111 -5.99 6.91 3.83
CA ALA A 111 -5.24 7.66 2.83
C ALA A 111 -4.80 9.04 3.35
N VAL A 112 -3.60 9.47 2.96
CA VAL A 112 -3.16 10.87 3.12
C VAL A 112 -3.87 11.81 2.12
N PRO A 113 -3.87 13.14 2.34
CA PRO A 113 -4.31 14.10 1.34
C PRO A 113 -3.55 13.95 0.00
N ASP A 114 -4.20 14.23 -1.13
CA ASP A 114 -3.58 14.06 -2.46
C ASP A 114 -2.31 14.91 -2.63
N GLY A 115 -2.29 16.14 -2.08
CA GLY A 115 -1.11 17.01 -2.11
C GLY A 115 0.04 16.56 -1.20
N GLN A 116 -0.15 15.51 -0.40
CA GLN A 116 0.85 14.96 0.54
C GLN A 116 1.47 13.65 0.07
N ARG A 117 0.98 13.07 -1.03
CA ARG A 117 1.42 11.76 -1.54
C ARG A 117 2.88 11.78 -2.01
N PHE A 118 3.51 10.61 -2.08
CA PHE A 118 4.76 10.36 -2.77
C PHE A 118 4.51 9.59 -4.09
N GLY A 119 5.53 9.50 -4.95
CA GLY A 119 5.43 8.81 -6.23
C GLY A 119 5.07 9.69 -7.44
N PRO A 120 4.88 9.06 -8.61
CA PRO A 120 4.69 9.73 -9.91
C PRO A 120 3.29 10.31 -10.04
N GLU A 121 3.13 11.31 -10.91
CA GLU A 121 1.84 11.95 -11.18
C GLU A 121 0.72 10.93 -11.40
N LEU A 122 -0.42 11.21 -10.79
CA LEU A 122 -1.57 10.31 -10.84
C LEU A 122 -2.37 10.53 -12.12
N PRO A 123 -2.89 9.46 -12.74
CA PRO A 123 -3.82 9.61 -13.86
C PRO A 123 -5.05 10.46 -13.46
N PRO A 124 -5.60 11.28 -14.36
CA PRO A 124 -6.78 12.08 -14.07
C PRO A 124 -7.95 11.27 -13.49
N GLY A 125 -8.60 11.81 -12.45
CA GLY A 125 -9.74 11.16 -11.77
C GLY A 125 -9.34 10.01 -10.83
N THR A 126 -8.06 9.93 -10.45
CA THR A 126 -7.54 9.02 -9.42
C THR A 126 -6.97 9.82 -8.25
N GLY A 127 -6.72 9.18 -7.12
CA GLY A 127 -6.25 9.81 -5.89
C GLY A 127 -5.75 8.78 -4.87
N THR A 128 -5.23 9.25 -3.75
CA THR A 128 -4.61 8.40 -2.70
C THR A 128 -5.57 7.38 -2.08
N ARG A 129 -6.89 7.60 -2.21
CA ARG A 129 -7.92 6.68 -1.70
C ARG A 129 -8.10 5.44 -2.58
N ASN A 130 -7.60 5.44 -3.81
CA ASN A 130 -7.72 4.29 -4.69
C ASN A 130 -7.00 3.07 -4.11
N VAL A 131 -7.63 1.91 -4.26
CA VAL A 131 -7.05 0.65 -3.80
C VAL A 131 -7.24 -0.45 -4.82
N LEU A 132 -6.31 -1.40 -4.79
CA LEU A 132 -6.57 -2.79 -5.16
C LEU A 132 -6.93 -3.55 -3.88
N GLY A 133 -7.93 -4.42 -3.94
CA GLY A 133 -8.19 -5.32 -2.81
C GLY A 133 -8.94 -6.58 -3.19
N VAL A 134 -9.00 -7.52 -2.23
CA VAL A 134 -9.82 -8.74 -2.29
C VAL A 134 -10.91 -8.64 -1.22
N GLY A 135 -12.17 -8.72 -1.66
CA GLY A 135 -13.33 -8.67 -0.79
C GLY A 135 -13.49 -9.92 0.08
N VAL A 136 -14.41 -9.86 1.04
CA VAL A 136 -14.87 -11.03 1.79
C VAL A 136 -15.49 -12.12 0.90
N ASP A 137 -15.93 -11.74 -0.30
CA ASP A 137 -16.44 -12.59 -1.38
C ASP A 137 -15.33 -13.24 -2.24
N ARG A 138 -14.05 -13.07 -1.87
CA ARG A 138 -12.87 -13.63 -2.56
C ARG A 138 -12.68 -13.13 -3.99
N VAL A 139 -13.28 -11.99 -4.34
CA VAL A 139 -13.12 -11.36 -5.65
C VAL A 139 -12.18 -10.17 -5.52
N ALA A 140 -11.17 -10.11 -6.39
CA ALA A 140 -10.27 -8.99 -6.53
C ALA A 140 -10.92 -7.87 -7.36
N ARG A 141 -10.74 -6.62 -6.94
CA ARG A 141 -11.25 -5.46 -7.69
C ARG A 141 -10.48 -4.18 -7.36
N LEU A 142 -10.63 -3.18 -8.24
CA LEU A 142 -10.26 -1.80 -7.98
C LEU A 142 -11.40 -1.07 -7.26
N ASP A 143 -11.08 -0.25 -6.26
CA ASP A 143 -12.06 0.56 -5.52
C ASP A 143 -11.44 1.87 -5.01
N SER A 144 -12.14 2.56 -4.12
CA SER A 144 -11.66 3.68 -3.33
C SER A 144 -12.21 3.55 -1.91
N LEU A 145 -11.32 3.62 -0.92
CA LEU A 145 -11.66 3.52 0.50
C LEU A 145 -11.59 4.89 1.17
N ALA A 146 -12.72 5.34 1.73
CA ALA A 146 -12.80 6.57 2.49
C ALA A 146 -12.84 6.29 4.00
N LEU A 147 -12.16 7.13 4.79
CA LEU A 147 -12.29 7.11 6.23
C LEU A 147 -13.66 7.63 6.66
N SER A 148 -14.37 6.85 7.44
CA SER A 148 -15.52 7.30 8.23
C SER A 148 -15.17 7.13 9.70
N GLY A 149 -14.95 8.24 10.40
CA GLY A 149 -14.52 8.19 11.79
C GLY A 149 -14.93 9.41 12.60
N SER A 150 -15.00 9.23 13.91
CA SER A 150 -15.37 10.28 14.86
C SER A 150 -14.86 10.01 16.26
N VAL A 151 -14.60 11.09 16.99
CA VAL A 151 -14.30 11.12 18.42
C VAL A 151 -15.54 11.64 19.14
N HIS A 152 -16.12 10.84 20.03
CA HIS A 152 -17.25 11.25 20.86
C HIS A 152 -16.71 11.70 22.22
N THR A 153 -17.08 12.89 22.63
CA THR A 153 -16.64 13.55 23.86
C THR A 153 -17.86 14.10 24.61
N PRO A 154 -17.72 14.55 25.86
CA PRO A 154 -18.82 15.22 26.58
C PRO A 154 -19.29 16.50 25.88
N HIS A 155 -18.39 17.16 25.14
CA HIS A 155 -18.63 18.41 24.42
C HIS A 155 -19.22 18.20 23.01
N GLY A 156 -19.49 16.96 22.63
CA GLY A 156 -20.10 16.61 21.35
C GLY A 156 -19.24 15.67 20.49
N ARG A 157 -19.51 15.66 19.19
CA ARG A 157 -18.87 14.76 18.24
C ARG A 157 -17.89 15.52 17.35
N LEU A 158 -16.64 15.07 17.33
CA LEU A 158 -15.59 15.56 16.43
C LEU A 158 -15.38 14.56 15.29
N THR A 159 -15.21 15.05 14.07
CA THR A 159 -14.89 14.21 12.91
C THR A 159 -13.41 13.84 12.90
N LEU A 160 -13.08 12.57 12.61
CA LEU A 160 -11.71 12.16 12.32
C LEU A 160 -11.37 12.46 10.86
N GLY A 161 -10.30 13.22 10.64
CA GLY A 161 -9.73 13.48 9.32
C GLY A 161 -8.63 12.48 8.92
N GLY A 162 -8.09 11.71 9.86
CA GLY A 162 -7.06 10.73 9.56
C GLY A 162 -7.00 9.53 10.51
N PHE A 163 -6.34 8.46 10.05
CA PHE A 163 -6.16 7.23 10.81
C PHE A 163 -4.81 6.56 10.46
N ASN A 164 -3.90 6.49 11.44
CA ASN A 164 -2.54 5.92 11.31
C ASN A 164 -1.79 6.36 10.05
N GLN A 165 -1.83 7.66 9.71
CA GLN A 165 -1.27 8.21 8.49
C GLN A 165 -0.18 9.25 8.79
N TYR A 166 0.78 9.40 7.88
CA TYR A 166 1.90 10.33 8.07
C TYR A 166 1.58 11.79 7.73
N ALA A 167 0.39 12.10 7.21
CA ALA A 167 -0.02 13.47 6.92
C ALA A 167 -1.53 13.63 7.16
N LEU A 168 -1.91 14.57 8.02
CA LEU A 168 -3.30 14.90 8.32
C LEU A 168 -3.77 16.07 7.45
N PRO A 169 -5.03 16.04 6.99
CA PRO A 169 -5.64 17.21 6.40
C PRO A 169 -5.51 18.44 7.31
N GLU A 170 -5.40 19.63 6.73
CA GLU A 170 -5.43 20.89 7.49
C GLU A 170 -6.67 20.96 8.38
N ASN A 171 -6.53 21.53 9.59
CA ASN A 171 -7.64 21.72 10.54
C ASN A 171 -8.27 20.43 11.09
N SER A 172 -7.61 19.28 10.97
CA SER A 172 -8.20 17.98 11.28
C SER A 172 -7.62 17.30 12.54
N ILE A 173 -8.26 16.19 12.93
CA ILE A 173 -7.83 15.29 14.00
C ILE A 173 -7.56 13.91 13.40
N GLY A 174 -6.38 13.36 13.66
CA GLY A 174 -5.99 11.99 13.35
C GLY A 174 -6.05 11.08 14.56
N ALA A 175 -6.39 9.80 14.36
CA ALA A 175 -6.28 8.77 15.38
C ALA A 175 -5.10 7.82 15.09
N TYR A 176 -4.29 7.56 16.11
CA TYR A 176 -3.14 6.66 16.07
C TYR A 176 -3.33 5.53 17.09
N THR A 177 -3.03 4.30 16.68
CA THR A 177 -3.28 3.09 17.47
C THR A 177 -2.01 2.27 17.59
N THR A 178 -2.09 1.10 18.23
CA THR A 178 -1.01 0.10 18.26
C THR A 178 -0.41 -0.21 16.89
N GLN A 179 -1.21 -0.12 15.82
CA GLN A 179 -0.76 -0.37 14.45
C GLN A 179 0.18 0.72 13.90
N TRP A 180 0.32 1.89 14.54
CA TRP A 180 1.23 2.93 14.07
C TRP A 180 2.70 2.50 14.15
N GLY A 181 3.11 1.90 15.26
CA GLY A 181 4.51 1.62 15.57
C GLY A 181 5.18 2.71 16.40
N SER A 182 6.50 2.81 16.32
CA SER A 182 7.32 3.69 17.16
C SER A 182 7.65 5.06 16.54
N ALA A 183 7.33 5.28 15.26
CA ALA A 183 7.68 6.49 14.54
C ALA A 183 7.07 7.74 15.20
N SER A 184 7.78 8.87 15.08
CA SER A 184 7.24 10.17 15.49
C SER A 184 5.98 10.50 14.71
N ARG A 185 4.96 11.02 15.40
CA ARG A 185 3.73 11.53 14.78
C ARG A 185 3.87 12.95 14.26
N VAL A 186 5.01 13.62 14.46
CA VAL A 186 5.21 15.01 14.01
C VAL A 186 5.03 15.17 12.49
N ARG A 187 5.43 14.16 11.69
CA ARG A 187 5.27 14.23 10.23
C ARG A 187 3.81 14.42 9.83
N ALA A 188 2.87 13.94 10.64
CA ALA A 188 1.43 14.08 10.46
C ALA A 188 0.94 15.51 10.38
N THR A 189 1.70 16.44 10.96
CA THR A 189 1.33 17.86 11.03
C THR A 189 2.13 18.71 10.05
N CYS A 190 2.82 18.09 9.07
CA CYS A 190 3.68 18.78 8.11
C CYS A 190 3.09 18.90 6.70
N GLY A 191 3.32 20.06 6.09
CA GLY A 191 2.78 20.48 4.81
C GLY A 191 1.30 20.88 4.85
N THR A 192 0.76 21.21 3.68
CA THR A 192 -0.64 21.61 3.48
C THR A 192 -1.38 20.56 2.65
N ASP A 193 -2.68 20.73 2.44
CA ASP A 193 -3.46 19.80 1.61
C ASP A 193 -3.02 19.80 0.14
N THR A 194 -2.26 20.82 -0.27
CA THR A 194 -1.80 21.06 -1.64
C THR A 194 -0.29 21.12 -1.81
N ASN A 195 0.48 21.25 -0.72
CA ASN A 195 1.94 21.34 -0.75
C ASN A 195 2.58 20.47 0.33
N ARG A 196 3.08 19.29 -0.09
CA ARG A 196 3.82 18.35 0.75
C ARG A 196 5.04 18.95 1.46
N ALA A 197 5.70 19.95 0.86
CA ALA A 197 6.92 20.56 1.40
C ALA A 197 6.64 21.80 2.29
N GLY A 198 5.37 22.13 2.52
CA GLY A 198 5.01 23.21 3.44
C GLY A 198 5.48 22.92 4.86
N ALA A 199 5.62 23.97 5.68
CA ALA A 199 6.10 23.82 7.05
C ALA A 199 5.20 22.90 7.90
N CYS A 200 5.76 22.39 9.00
CA CYS A 200 4.96 21.77 10.05
C CYS A 200 4.13 22.81 10.78
N SER A 201 2.89 22.44 11.10
CA SER A 201 2.00 23.26 11.90
C SER A 201 2.62 23.60 13.24
N ALA A 202 2.58 24.88 13.60
CA ALA A 202 2.94 25.34 14.95
C ALA A 202 1.79 25.15 15.95
N ASP A 203 0.56 24.96 15.46
CA ASP A 203 -0.62 24.75 16.30
C ASP A 203 -0.99 23.26 16.31
N THR A 204 -0.42 22.52 17.26
CA THR A 204 -0.67 21.09 17.43
C THR A 204 -1.16 20.77 18.84
N TYR A 205 -1.89 19.67 18.98
CA TYR A 205 -2.25 19.13 20.29
C TYR A 205 -2.43 17.62 20.20
N GLU A 206 -1.82 16.89 21.12
CA GLU A 206 -1.91 15.43 21.22
C GLU A 206 -2.65 15.05 22.50
N VAL A 207 -3.61 14.13 22.39
CA VAL A 207 -4.39 13.60 23.52
C VAL A 207 -4.27 12.08 23.52
N THR A 208 -3.79 11.51 24.63
CA THR A 208 -3.75 10.05 24.81
C THR A 208 -5.03 9.59 25.49
N VAL A 209 -5.74 8.67 24.85
CA VAL A 209 -6.96 8.05 25.35
C VAL A 209 -6.69 6.58 25.65
N SER A 210 -6.80 6.16 26.91
CA SER A 210 -6.64 4.76 27.33
C SER A 210 -7.86 4.30 28.10
N GLY A 211 -8.36 3.09 27.80
CA GLY A 211 -9.57 2.57 28.44
C GLY A 211 -10.81 3.46 28.25
N GLY A 212 -10.86 4.23 27.15
CA GLY A 212 -11.94 5.16 26.86
C GLY A 212 -11.91 6.47 27.67
N ARG A 213 -10.78 6.82 28.28
CA ARG A 213 -10.60 8.08 29.01
C ARG A 213 -9.33 8.80 28.58
N VAL A 214 -9.36 10.13 28.62
CA VAL A 214 -8.14 10.95 28.46
C VAL A 214 -7.22 10.67 29.64
N VAL A 215 -5.98 10.28 29.37
CA VAL A 215 -4.96 10.02 30.40
C VAL A 215 -3.80 11.01 30.38
N SER A 216 -3.56 11.65 29.24
CA SER A 216 -2.56 12.71 29.12
C SER A 216 -2.80 13.55 27.87
N ALA A 217 -2.23 14.75 27.84
CA ALA A 217 -2.21 15.62 26.67
C ALA A 217 -0.88 16.37 26.55
N SER A 218 -0.53 16.82 25.35
CA SER A 218 0.69 17.54 25.02
C SER A 218 0.46 18.57 23.92
N ASN A 219 1.20 19.69 23.95
CA ASN A 219 1.18 20.68 22.88
C ASN A 219 1.94 20.23 21.62
N THR A 220 2.69 19.14 21.68
CA THR A 220 3.49 18.62 20.56
C THR A 220 3.19 17.15 20.31
N PRO A 221 3.21 16.69 19.04
CA PRO A 221 3.03 15.26 18.73
C PRO A 221 4.19 14.43 19.29
N GLY A 222 3.85 13.30 19.89
CA GLY A 222 4.81 12.39 20.48
C GLY A 222 5.40 11.38 19.49
N LYS A 223 6.27 10.52 20.03
CA LYS A 223 6.85 9.35 19.35
C LYS A 223 6.71 8.11 20.23
N GLY A 224 7.07 6.95 19.69
CA GLY A 224 7.06 5.69 20.44
C GLY A 224 5.79 4.87 20.29
N VAL A 225 5.89 3.63 20.76
CA VAL A 225 4.85 2.60 20.63
C VAL A 225 3.62 3.00 21.44
N ILE A 226 2.44 2.79 20.86
CA ILE A 226 1.15 2.98 21.53
C ILE A 226 0.73 1.65 22.15
N ALA A 227 0.40 1.66 23.44
CA ALA A 227 0.01 0.46 24.18
C ALA A 227 -1.36 -0.09 23.74
N ALA A 228 -1.61 -1.38 23.99
CA ALA A 228 -2.92 -1.97 23.77
C ALA A 228 -4.03 -1.23 24.55
N GLY A 229 -5.21 -1.12 23.96
CA GLY A 229 -6.32 -0.37 24.57
C GLY A 229 -6.13 1.16 24.58
N THR A 230 -5.06 1.67 23.96
CA THR A 230 -4.76 3.11 23.86
C THR A 230 -4.93 3.61 22.43
N THR A 231 -5.45 4.82 22.29
CA THR A 231 -5.48 5.59 21.04
C THR A 231 -4.93 6.98 21.32
N VAL A 232 -4.02 7.45 20.47
CA VAL A 232 -3.49 8.81 20.51
C VAL A 232 -4.20 9.64 19.44
N LEU A 233 -4.84 10.73 19.85
CA LEU A 233 -5.44 11.70 18.96
C LEU A 233 -4.44 12.82 18.71
N VAL A 234 -4.14 13.13 17.45
CA VAL A 234 -3.29 14.27 17.08
C VAL A 234 -4.13 15.26 16.30
N GLY A 235 -4.25 16.48 16.80
CA GLY A 235 -4.91 17.59 16.13
C GLY A 235 -3.90 18.61 15.60
N ARG A 236 -4.24 19.24 14.48
CA ARG A 236 -3.53 20.41 13.94
C ARG A 236 -4.50 21.55 13.64
N GLU A 237 -4.05 22.78 13.83
CA GLU A 237 -4.83 24.03 13.72
C GLU A 237 -6.19 23.92 14.45
N ALA A 238 -7.32 24.10 13.76
CA ALA A 238 -8.64 23.98 14.39
C ALA A 238 -8.89 22.60 15.03
N GLY A 239 -8.24 21.53 14.54
CA GLY A 239 -8.26 20.21 15.17
C GLY A 239 -7.55 20.20 16.53
N ALA A 240 -6.40 20.87 16.63
CA ALA A 240 -5.68 21.05 17.89
C ALA A 240 -6.51 21.86 18.90
N GLN A 241 -7.12 22.96 18.46
CA GLN A 241 -7.99 23.80 19.29
C GLN A 241 -9.21 23.05 19.84
N ARG A 242 -9.76 22.09 19.10
CA ARG A 242 -10.85 21.24 19.57
C ARG A 242 -10.38 20.22 20.60
N LEU A 243 -9.20 19.62 20.41
CA LEU A 243 -8.65 18.66 21.37
C LEU A 243 -8.21 19.31 22.69
N ARG A 244 -7.77 20.59 22.67
CA ARG A 244 -7.44 21.35 23.89
C ARG A 244 -8.60 21.53 24.88
N LYS A 245 -9.84 21.32 24.43
CA LYS A 245 -11.03 21.40 25.27
C LYS A 245 -11.28 20.14 26.08
N LEU A 246 -10.45 19.10 25.91
CA LEU A 246 -10.57 17.84 26.63
C LEU A 246 -9.69 17.86 27.87
N ASP A 247 -10.30 17.58 29.01
CA ASP A 247 -9.60 17.46 30.29
C ASP A 247 -9.21 16.00 30.58
N THR A 248 -8.17 15.82 31.39
CA THR A 248 -7.77 14.49 31.87
C THR A 248 -8.90 13.84 32.66
N GLY A 249 -9.18 12.57 32.39
CA GLY A 249 -10.27 11.80 33.00
C GLY A 249 -11.58 11.81 32.21
N GLU A 250 -11.77 12.73 31.25
CA GLU A 250 -12.95 12.78 30.40
C GLU A 250 -13.12 11.49 29.59
N ARG A 251 -14.38 11.07 29.41
CA ARG A 251 -14.71 9.90 28.59
C ARG A 251 -14.63 10.26 27.11
N VAL A 252 -13.83 9.50 26.38
CA VAL A 252 -13.63 9.67 24.94
C VAL A 252 -13.78 8.33 24.23
N GLN A 253 -14.66 8.29 23.22
CA GLN A 253 -14.84 7.11 22.37
C GLN A 253 -14.44 7.42 20.92
N VAL A 254 -13.40 6.75 20.45
CA VAL A 254 -12.92 6.84 19.08
C VAL A 254 -13.53 5.71 18.25
N LYS A 255 -14.21 6.06 17.15
CA LYS A 255 -14.74 5.09 16.17
C LYS A 255 -14.17 5.42 14.80
N HIS A 256 -13.77 4.39 14.05
CA HIS A 256 -13.29 4.54 12.69
C HIS A 256 -13.60 3.28 11.88
N ARG A 257 -13.80 3.45 10.58
CA ARG A 257 -13.84 2.38 9.58
C ARG A 257 -13.41 2.93 8.22
N LEU A 258 -12.92 2.05 7.36
CA LEU A 258 -12.76 2.34 5.93
C LEU A 258 -14.01 1.85 5.19
N VAL A 259 -14.58 2.73 4.37
CA VAL A 259 -15.81 2.46 3.62
C VAL A 259 -15.48 2.39 2.14
N ALA A 260 -15.83 1.26 1.52
CA ALA A 260 -15.75 1.07 0.08
C ALA A 260 -16.78 1.94 -0.63
N SER A 261 -16.30 2.87 -1.44
CA SER A 261 -17.15 3.87 -2.09
C SER A 261 -17.80 3.37 -3.37
N ARG A 262 -17.24 2.34 -4.04
CA ARG A 262 -17.79 1.81 -5.30
C ARG A 262 -18.46 0.47 -5.13
N SER A 263 -17.78 -0.50 -4.50
CA SER A 263 -18.32 -1.86 -4.41
C SER A 263 -19.35 -2.05 -3.29
N GLY A 264 -19.25 -1.27 -2.21
CA GLY A 264 -20.01 -1.52 -0.97
C GLY A 264 -19.62 -2.82 -0.25
N VAL A 265 -18.58 -3.53 -0.72
CA VAL A 265 -18.15 -4.83 -0.18
C VAL A 265 -17.05 -4.63 0.86
N PRO A 266 -17.14 -5.25 2.06
CA PRO A 266 -16.03 -5.28 3.00
C PRO A 266 -14.80 -6.02 2.44
N TYR A 267 -13.61 -5.51 2.74
CA TYR A 267 -12.35 -6.08 2.26
C TYR A 267 -11.68 -6.95 3.30
N ARG A 268 -11.12 -8.10 2.88
CA ARG A 268 -10.15 -8.87 3.67
C ARG A 268 -8.75 -8.30 3.53
N PHE A 269 -8.47 -7.75 2.36
CA PHE A 269 -7.18 -7.21 1.98
C PHE A 269 -7.39 -6.01 1.07
N ALA A 270 -6.66 -4.93 1.32
CA ALA A 270 -6.56 -3.79 0.40
C ALA A 270 -5.24 -3.04 0.63
N LEU A 271 -4.68 -2.47 -0.44
CA LEU A 271 -3.57 -1.52 -0.37
C LEU A 271 -3.72 -0.39 -1.39
N GLY A 272 -3.02 0.73 -1.11
CA GLY A 272 -2.89 1.87 -2.02
C GLY A 272 -1.96 1.63 -3.21
N GLY A 273 -1.89 2.66 -4.06
CA GLY A 273 -1.29 2.68 -5.39
C GLY A 273 -2.21 3.46 -6.33
N TYR A 274 -2.18 3.18 -7.64
CA TYR A 274 -3.14 3.80 -8.55
C TYR A 274 -3.51 2.92 -9.75
N PRO A 275 -4.73 3.04 -10.29
CA PRO A 275 -5.18 2.24 -11.41
C PRO A 275 -4.51 2.70 -12.71
N VAL A 276 -4.17 1.75 -13.58
CA VAL A 276 -3.57 2.03 -14.90
C VAL A 276 -4.39 1.41 -16.04
N LEU A 277 -5.19 0.38 -15.73
CA LEU A 277 -6.11 -0.25 -16.66
C LEU A 277 -7.47 -0.38 -15.97
N ARG A 278 -8.54 -0.04 -16.68
CA ARG A 278 -9.93 -0.26 -16.24
C ARG A 278 -10.77 -0.81 -17.38
N ASN A 279 -11.52 -1.88 -17.12
CA ASN A 279 -12.43 -2.48 -18.11
C ASN A 279 -11.75 -2.73 -19.48
N GLY A 280 -10.52 -3.22 -19.48
CA GLY A 280 -9.71 -3.52 -20.67
C GLY A 280 -9.12 -2.29 -21.38
N ARG A 281 -9.30 -1.09 -20.83
CA ARG A 281 -8.83 0.18 -21.43
C ARG A 281 -7.79 0.85 -20.52
N PRO A 282 -6.61 1.24 -21.06
CA PRO A 282 -5.68 2.09 -20.32
C PRO A 282 -6.36 3.39 -19.92
N LEU A 283 -6.02 3.93 -18.74
CA LEU A 283 -6.50 5.24 -18.33
C LEU A 283 -5.95 6.34 -19.25
N ALA A 284 -6.63 7.47 -19.32
CA ALA A 284 -6.11 8.65 -20.01
C ALA A 284 -4.93 9.25 -19.23
N GLY A 285 -4.00 9.90 -19.92
CA GLY A 285 -2.90 10.64 -19.29
C GLY A 285 -1.85 9.78 -18.59
N LEU A 286 -1.75 8.47 -18.90
CA LEU A 286 -0.65 7.66 -18.39
C LEU A 286 0.68 8.15 -18.94
N ASP A 287 1.68 8.28 -18.07
CA ASP A 287 3.04 8.62 -18.46
C ASP A 287 3.60 7.59 -19.45
N ASN A 288 3.94 8.08 -20.64
CA ASN A 288 4.53 7.34 -21.75
C ASN A 288 5.98 7.77 -22.04
N THR A 289 6.60 8.53 -21.14
CA THR A 289 7.94 9.09 -21.31
C THR A 289 8.93 8.54 -20.27
N SER A 290 8.55 8.50 -18.99
CA SER A 290 9.44 8.07 -17.92
C SER A 290 9.41 6.55 -17.78
N SER A 291 10.48 5.88 -18.19
CA SER A 291 10.67 4.46 -17.93
C SER A 291 11.38 4.24 -16.61
N ALA A 292 10.97 3.19 -15.89
CA ALA A 292 11.62 2.74 -14.68
C ALA A 292 11.35 1.25 -14.47
N VAL A 293 12.04 0.65 -13.50
CA VAL A 293 11.66 -0.66 -12.97
C VAL A 293 10.29 -0.53 -12.28
N ARG A 294 9.33 -1.43 -12.55
CA ARG A 294 7.92 -1.30 -12.13
C ARG A 294 7.42 -2.55 -11.41
N THR A 295 6.52 -2.32 -10.46
CA THR A 295 5.64 -3.33 -9.87
C THR A 295 4.19 -2.99 -10.23
N ALA A 296 3.41 -3.99 -10.61
CA ALA A 296 1.99 -3.84 -10.87
C ALA A 296 1.21 -5.11 -10.49
N VAL A 297 -0.10 -4.96 -10.31
CA VAL A 297 -1.01 -6.09 -10.15
C VAL A 297 -2.13 -6.00 -11.16
N GLY A 298 -2.27 -7.05 -11.97
CA GLY A 298 -3.37 -7.25 -12.90
C GLY A 298 -4.51 -8.05 -12.28
N ILE A 299 -5.74 -7.75 -12.67
CA ILE A 299 -6.96 -8.46 -12.31
C ILE A 299 -7.58 -9.01 -13.58
N ALA A 300 -7.87 -10.30 -13.60
CA ALA A 300 -8.45 -11.02 -14.72
C ALA A 300 -9.59 -11.93 -14.26
N ASN A 301 -10.31 -12.51 -15.22
CA ASN A 301 -11.35 -13.51 -14.98
C ASN A 301 -12.39 -13.05 -13.93
N HIS A 302 -12.98 -11.87 -14.15
CA HIS A 302 -13.97 -11.27 -13.23
C HIS A 302 -13.51 -11.15 -11.77
N GLY A 303 -12.20 -10.89 -11.56
CA GLY A 303 -11.64 -10.75 -10.22
C GLY A 303 -11.21 -12.06 -9.57
N HIS A 304 -11.30 -13.18 -10.27
CA HIS A 304 -10.88 -14.49 -9.77
C HIS A 304 -9.44 -14.85 -10.11
N ARG A 305 -8.73 -14.01 -10.87
CA ARG A 305 -7.32 -14.21 -11.17
C ARG A 305 -6.55 -12.91 -10.92
N LEU A 306 -5.46 -13.02 -10.17
CA LEU A 306 -4.50 -11.94 -9.97
C LEU A 306 -3.18 -12.25 -10.68
N LEU A 307 -2.54 -11.21 -11.20
CA LEU A 307 -1.21 -11.27 -11.80
C LEU A 307 -0.31 -10.30 -11.03
N LEU A 308 0.59 -10.80 -10.19
CA LEU A 308 1.62 -9.99 -9.54
C LEU A 308 2.79 -9.88 -10.50
N PHE A 309 3.12 -8.66 -10.92
CA PHE A 309 4.11 -8.37 -11.95
C PHE A 309 5.22 -7.49 -11.39
N ALA A 310 6.47 -7.85 -11.71
CA ALA A 310 7.65 -7.03 -11.44
C ALA A 310 8.61 -7.09 -12.63
N THR A 311 9.18 -5.95 -13.00
CA THR A 311 10.29 -5.92 -13.97
C THR A 311 11.63 -6.10 -13.26
N ASP A 312 12.61 -6.61 -13.97
CA ASP A 312 13.96 -6.82 -13.48
C ASP A 312 14.80 -5.53 -13.51
N GLY A 313 15.58 -5.30 -12.46
CA GLY A 313 16.45 -4.13 -12.28
C GLY A 313 17.92 -4.38 -12.58
N ALA A 314 18.30 -5.54 -13.11
CA ALA A 314 19.68 -5.83 -13.53
C ALA A 314 20.14 -4.81 -14.57
N VAL A 315 21.45 -4.58 -14.65
CA VAL A 315 22.05 -3.55 -15.52
C VAL A 315 21.56 -3.65 -16.98
N ALA A 316 21.35 -4.86 -17.50
CA ALA A 316 20.85 -5.10 -18.85
C ALA A 316 19.38 -4.72 -19.07
N TYR A 317 18.56 -4.69 -18.01
CA TYR A 317 17.09 -4.54 -18.08
C TYR A 317 16.55 -3.31 -17.33
N ARG A 318 17.41 -2.61 -16.56
CA ARG A 318 17.03 -1.52 -15.65
C ARG A 318 16.32 -0.32 -16.28
N SER A 319 16.35 -0.20 -17.61
CA SER A 319 15.56 0.81 -18.34
C SER A 319 14.06 0.65 -18.06
N GLY A 320 13.59 -0.59 -17.91
CA GLY A 320 12.23 -0.91 -17.50
C GLY A 320 11.14 -0.36 -18.44
N LEU A 321 9.98 -0.07 -17.87
CA LEU A 321 8.76 0.31 -18.59
C LEU A 321 8.23 1.68 -18.17
N THR A 322 7.61 2.38 -19.11
CA THR A 322 6.70 3.49 -18.84
C THR A 322 5.39 2.98 -18.23
N ILE A 323 4.60 3.85 -17.61
CA ILE A 323 3.30 3.46 -17.04
C ILE A 323 2.31 3.07 -18.15
N ALA A 324 2.36 3.72 -19.30
CA ALA A 324 1.58 3.33 -20.47
C ALA A 324 1.93 1.91 -20.99
N GLU A 325 3.21 1.55 -20.99
CA GLU A 325 3.66 0.20 -21.34
C GLU A 325 3.23 -0.83 -20.30
N VAL A 326 3.25 -0.51 -19.00
CA VAL A 326 2.70 -1.38 -17.94
C VAL A 326 1.22 -1.67 -18.20
N ALA A 327 0.41 -0.65 -18.47
CA ALA A 327 -1.02 -0.84 -18.74
C ALA A 327 -1.26 -1.73 -19.98
N THR A 328 -0.50 -1.47 -21.04
CA THR A 328 -0.53 -2.28 -22.28
C THR A 328 -0.16 -3.73 -21.98
N ARG A 329 0.93 -3.95 -21.23
CA ARG A 329 1.40 -5.29 -20.92
C ARG A 329 0.44 -6.04 -20.01
N MET A 330 -0.14 -5.38 -19.00
CA MET A 330 -1.16 -6.01 -18.14
C MET A 330 -2.36 -6.50 -18.96
N ARG A 331 -2.81 -5.69 -19.93
CA ARG A 331 -3.88 -6.07 -20.87
C ARG A 331 -3.50 -7.27 -21.73
N GLU A 332 -2.30 -7.28 -22.33
CA GLU A 332 -1.79 -8.41 -23.11
C GLU A 332 -1.68 -9.71 -22.30
N LEU A 333 -1.35 -9.60 -21.02
CA LEU A 333 -1.31 -10.72 -20.09
C LEU A 333 -2.72 -11.19 -19.65
N GLY A 334 -3.79 -10.56 -20.18
CA GLY A 334 -5.18 -10.95 -19.96
C GLY A 334 -5.88 -10.21 -18.82
N SER A 335 -5.28 -9.16 -18.27
CA SER A 335 -5.91 -8.35 -17.23
C SER A 335 -6.99 -7.45 -17.83
N VAL A 336 -8.14 -7.34 -17.16
CA VAL A 336 -9.20 -6.38 -17.47
C VAL A 336 -9.05 -5.10 -16.64
N ASP A 337 -8.53 -5.22 -15.42
CA ASP A 337 -8.14 -4.09 -14.59
C ASP A 337 -6.69 -4.26 -14.16
N ALA A 338 -5.98 -3.17 -13.87
CA ALA A 338 -4.62 -3.24 -13.35
C ALA A 338 -4.28 -2.01 -12.50
N PHE A 339 -3.37 -2.24 -11.56
CA PHE A 339 -2.99 -1.29 -10.52
C PHE A 339 -1.47 -1.19 -10.44
N SER A 340 -0.92 0.02 -10.57
CA SER A 340 0.50 0.27 -10.37
C SER A 340 0.80 0.42 -8.89
N LEU A 341 1.92 -0.17 -8.49
CA LEU A 341 2.49 -0.09 -7.16
C LEU A 341 3.80 0.70 -7.19
N ASP A 342 4.44 0.87 -6.04
CA ASP A 342 5.74 1.55 -5.98
C ASP A 342 6.79 0.81 -6.81
N GLY A 343 7.64 1.57 -7.49
CA GLY A 343 8.58 1.06 -8.48
C GLY A 343 10.03 1.33 -8.12
N GLY A 344 10.88 1.40 -9.13
CA GLY A 344 12.32 1.63 -8.99
C GLY A 344 12.93 0.61 -8.05
N GLY A 345 13.73 1.10 -7.10
CA GLY A 345 14.43 0.24 -6.13
C GLY A 345 13.51 -0.46 -5.12
N SER A 346 12.23 -0.13 -5.06
CA SER A 346 11.25 -0.88 -4.25
C SER A 346 10.79 -2.16 -4.96
N THR A 347 10.93 -2.24 -6.29
CA THR A 347 10.45 -3.36 -7.11
C THR A 347 11.10 -4.65 -6.67
N THR A 348 10.31 -5.50 -6.04
CA THR A 348 10.74 -6.82 -5.57
C THR A 348 9.60 -7.79 -5.73
N LEU A 349 9.87 -8.93 -6.39
CA LEU A 349 9.02 -10.11 -6.43
C LEU A 349 9.76 -11.26 -5.78
N VAL A 350 9.08 -11.94 -4.86
CA VAL A 350 9.60 -13.11 -4.17
C VAL A 350 8.72 -14.32 -4.44
N ALA A 351 9.33 -15.50 -4.51
CA ALA A 351 8.62 -16.76 -4.65
C ALA A 351 9.35 -17.89 -3.91
N ARG A 352 8.59 -18.77 -3.28
CA ARG A 352 9.07 -20.02 -2.67
C ARG A 352 9.05 -21.11 -3.74
N ALA A 353 10.22 -21.63 -4.07
CA ALA A 353 10.31 -22.79 -4.96
C ALA A 353 9.67 -24.03 -4.29
N PRO A 354 9.11 -24.98 -5.07
CA PRO A 354 8.61 -26.23 -4.52
C PRO A 354 9.65 -26.93 -3.64
N GLY A 355 9.27 -27.30 -2.42
CA GLY A 355 10.17 -27.95 -1.45
C GLY A 355 11.12 -27.01 -0.69
N ALA A 356 11.19 -25.73 -1.04
CA ALA A 356 11.98 -24.75 -0.27
C ALA A 356 11.24 -24.31 1.01
N SER A 357 11.99 -24.00 2.06
CA SER A 357 11.45 -23.49 3.32
C SER A 357 11.25 -21.96 3.33
N ALA A 358 11.96 -21.24 2.48
CA ALA A 358 11.96 -19.78 2.40
C ALA A 358 11.69 -19.29 0.97
N VAL A 359 11.20 -18.06 0.84
CA VAL A 359 11.11 -17.39 -0.45
C VAL A 359 12.50 -16.94 -0.94
N THR A 360 12.62 -16.75 -2.25
CA THR A 360 13.79 -16.11 -2.86
C THR A 360 13.33 -14.93 -3.70
N VAL A 361 14.15 -13.89 -3.75
CA VAL A 361 13.95 -12.76 -4.67
C VAL A 361 14.15 -13.27 -6.10
N ARG A 362 13.18 -13.01 -6.97
CA ARG A 362 13.15 -13.54 -8.35
C ARG A 362 13.66 -12.55 -9.39
N ASN A 363 13.46 -11.26 -9.14
CA ASN A 363 14.02 -10.17 -9.93
C ASN A 363 15.29 -9.62 -9.29
N HIS A 364 16.04 -8.81 -10.01
CA HIS A 364 17.10 -8.00 -9.40
C HIS A 364 16.50 -6.67 -8.93
N PRO A 365 16.62 -6.30 -7.63
CA PRO A 365 16.32 -4.95 -7.19
C PRO A 365 17.21 -3.95 -7.93
N SER A 366 16.68 -2.80 -8.33
CA SER A 366 17.46 -1.79 -9.08
C SER A 366 18.40 -0.96 -8.19
N GLY A 367 18.29 -1.11 -6.87
CA GLY A 367 19.26 -0.58 -5.90
C GLY A 367 20.42 -1.55 -5.68
N SER A 368 21.33 -1.21 -4.76
CA SER A 368 22.43 -2.11 -4.37
C SER A 368 21.96 -3.34 -3.59
N ALA A 369 20.77 -3.29 -2.98
CA ALA A 369 20.14 -4.36 -2.24
C ALA A 369 18.61 -4.20 -2.29
N GLU A 370 17.90 -5.21 -1.78
CA GLU A 370 16.46 -5.13 -1.56
C GLU A 370 16.12 -3.98 -0.61
N ARG A 371 15.28 -3.06 -1.06
CA ARG A 371 14.86 -1.90 -0.26
C ARG A 371 13.85 -2.34 0.80
N PRO A 372 14.01 -1.92 2.06
CA PRO A 372 12.93 -2.04 3.04
C PRO A 372 11.71 -1.24 2.61
N VAL A 373 10.56 -1.91 2.48
CA VAL A 373 9.28 -1.31 2.10
C VAL A 373 8.26 -1.45 3.22
N PRO A 374 7.24 -0.59 3.28
CA PRO A 374 6.27 -0.65 4.37
C PRO A 374 5.23 -1.75 4.24
N ASN A 375 4.87 -2.08 3.00
CA ASN A 375 3.88 -3.10 2.73
C ASN A 375 4.09 -3.77 1.37
N GLY A 376 3.28 -4.79 1.12
CA GLY A 376 3.27 -5.56 -0.11
C GLY A 376 2.05 -6.47 -0.24
N VAL A 377 1.98 -7.16 -1.37
CA VAL A 377 0.95 -8.16 -1.67
C VAL A 377 1.52 -9.54 -1.42
N GLY A 378 0.96 -10.28 -0.47
CA GLY A 378 1.36 -11.64 -0.14
C GLY A 378 0.37 -12.67 -0.64
N VAL A 379 0.87 -13.75 -1.23
CA VAL A 379 0.09 -14.91 -1.66
C VAL A 379 0.35 -16.05 -0.69
N PHE A 380 -0.71 -16.65 -0.17
CA PHE A 380 -0.63 -17.74 0.80
C PHE A 380 -1.39 -18.94 0.26
N SER A 381 -0.82 -20.13 0.49
CA SER A 381 -1.43 -21.42 0.21
C SER A 381 -1.43 -22.23 1.49
N THR A 382 -2.55 -22.90 1.78
CA THR A 382 -2.65 -23.88 2.89
C THR A 382 -2.53 -25.33 2.43
N SER A 383 -2.21 -25.53 1.13
CA SER A 383 -1.93 -26.83 0.52
C SER A 383 -0.67 -27.47 1.07
#